data_AF-A0A066WWZ5-F1
#
_entry.id   AF-A0A066WWZ5-F1
#
_cell.length_a   1.000
_cell.length_b   1.000
_cell.length_c   1.000
_cell.angle_alpha   90.00
_cell.angle_beta   90.00
_cell.angle_gamma   90.00
#
_symmetry.space_group_name_H-M   'P 1'
#
loop_
_entity.id
_entity.type
_entity.pdbx_description
1 polymer ?
#
loop_
_entity_poly.entity_id
_entity_poly.type
_entity_poly.pdbx_seq_one_letter_code
_entity_poly.pdbx_strand_id
1 'polypeptide(L)'
;MKNLKRITSILSLISMIVLGGMLKSCQADNFLYNKSEDLFQPKFVLAAPLVKSNSIALVWYKVNDADTYTVELHTDNYYKSLYKEYTVTETQVFMDDIPYKTQFYIRLRANHRDPGHNSQWAYTSALTEERPVYAHILKPVEKVDITETEVTVNWTVDSSNPVDSISVVPAQSKEIPAIGRKLTAAEISSGQAKIEGLEKSTAYNVNVYDTKKPRVYDKPYNQENFRSAGPSPGQILVMKGDDLDALLRANNTDPAIPEGTVYFLEAGSLFKITPFTISKGFKLTGGTQGERPQIEMNGNWNITEGSFLSSLAFENIRFYQTIDASYFFNSGTAWTVGEISFYNCVFNHFKRGFWRHQGGGKYKEIGNFDMSYCTFDEVGGHTGPYGTFVFGSAGADNVKKAIFSNCTFMRDYYQTTDKNRNFKNLFDYGTSKYPIHLTYQNITIYDYAYNRSLINIPEAVGSTLIFKNVLLASACGKVIQAIGANSTTIYENNYTTTDYLLGAASIQGTELGISAQDLFVNPAAGNLMIKNSNSPIVTNRVGDTRWLP
;
A
#
# COMPACT_ATOMS: atom_id res chain seq x y z
N MET A 1 63.56 38.58 -1.45
CA MET A 1 63.32 37.13 -1.66
C MET A 1 63.53 36.22 -0.42
N LYS A 2 64.09 36.68 0.71
CA LYS A 2 64.17 35.87 1.95
C LYS A 2 62.91 35.91 2.84
N ASN A 3 62.05 36.92 2.68
CA ASN A 3 60.83 37.07 3.51
C ASN A 3 59.61 36.32 2.96
N LEU A 4 59.56 35.97 1.67
CA LEU A 4 58.46 35.20 1.08
C LEU A 4 58.54 33.69 1.41
N LYS A 5 59.77 33.15 1.60
CA LYS A 5 59.99 31.76 2.03
C LYS A 5 59.68 31.52 3.51
N ARG A 6 59.76 32.55 4.37
CA ARG A 6 59.37 32.45 5.79
C ARG A 6 57.85 32.43 5.99
N ILE A 7 57.09 33.10 5.12
CA ILE A 7 55.62 33.15 5.20
C ILE A 7 55.01 31.82 4.72
N THR A 8 55.56 31.19 3.68
CA THR A 8 55.12 29.85 3.24
C THR A 8 55.44 28.73 4.24
N SER A 9 56.54 28.85 5.01
CA SER A 9 56.86 27.90 6.09
C SER A 9 56.03 28.10 7.37
N ILE A 10 55.46 29.29 7.60
CA ILE A 10 54.60 29.57 8.76
C ILE A 10 53.14 29.17 8.47
N LEU A 11 52.65 29.35 7.24
CA LEU A 11 51.31 28.87 6.85
C LEU A 11 51.22 27.33 6.75
N SER A 12 52.30 26.64 6.37
CA SER A 12 52.32 25.17 6.37
C SER A 12 52.36 24.58 7.78
N LEU A 13 52.98 25.28 8.74
CA LEU A 13 53.02 24.87 10.15
C LEU A 13 51.67 25.08 10.86
N ILE A 14 50.92 26.14 10.50
CA ILE A 14 49.56 26.39 11.03
C ILE A 14 48.55 25.39 10.44
N SER A 15 48.70 24.99 9.16
CA SER A 15 47.91 23.91 8.56
C SER A 15 48.14 22.56 9.26
N MET A 16 49.38 22.26 9.67
CA MET A 16 49.71 21.02 10.38
C MET A 16 49.21 21.00 11.85
N ILE A 17 49.11 22.17 12.52
CA ILE A 17 48.58 22.29 13.88
C ILE A 17 47.04 22.25 13.91
N VAL A 18 46.35 22.74 12.87
CA VAL A 18 44.89 22.63 12.73
C VAL A 18 44.46 21.20 12.33
N LEU A 19 45.28 20.48 11.57
CA LEU A 19 45.10 19.03 11.33
C LEU A 19 45.42 18.16 12.56
N GLY A 20 46.31 18.59 13.46
CA GLY A 20 46.59 17.92 14.74
C GLY A 20 45.48 18.09 15.79
N GLY A 21 44.69 19.17 15.71
CA GLY A 21 43.56 19.42 16.60
C GLY A 21 42.29 18.61 16.30
N MET A 22 42.15 18.12 15.06
CA MET A 22 41.00 17.29 14.65
C MET A 22 41.22 15.78 14.83
N LEU A 23 42.36 15.36 15.39
CA LEU A 23 42.62 13.98 15.79
C LEU A 23 42.58 13.77 17.32
N LYS A 24 41.88 14.64 18.05
CA LYS A 24 41.41 14.38 19.43
C LYS A 24 39.89 14.13 19.50
N SER A 25 39.35 13.39 18.52
CA SER A 25 38.11 12.63 18.73
C SER A 25 38.34 11.11 18.67
N CYS A 26 39.56 10.66 18.95
CA CYS A 26 39.69 9.43 19.71
C CYS A 26 39.72 9.84 21.19
N GLN A 27 38.56 10.17 21.76
CA GLN A 27 38.26 9.36 22.94
C GLN A 27 38.35 7.95 22.38
N ALA A 28 39.33 7.16 22.84
CA ALA A 28 39.09 5.74 22.81
C ALA A 28 37.64 5.61 23.29
N ASP A 29 36.79 4.98 22.50
CA ASP A 29 35.63 4.36 23.09
C ASP A 29 36.24 3.57 24.24
N ASN A 30 36.15 4.13 25.44
CA ASN A 30 36.17 3.34 26.63
C ASN A 30 34.94 2.48 26.40
N PHE A 31 35.14 1.37 25.68
CA PHE A 31 34.47 0.16 26.00
C PHE A 31 34.44 0.18 27.52
N LEU A 32 33.25 0.36 28.08
CA LEU A 32 32.96 0.17 29.50
C LEU A 32 33.21 -1.32 29.80
N TYR A 33 34.43 -1.78 29.57
CA TYR A 33 34.81 -3.18 29.58
C TYR A 33 36.17 -3.30 30.23
N ASN A 34 36.15 -3.57 31.53
CA ASN A 34 37.32 -4.00 32.25
C ASN A 34 37.46 -5.50 31.99
N LYS A 35 38.29 -5.84 30.99
CA LYS A 35 38.47 -7.21 30.47
C LYS A 35 38.86 -8.25 31.54
N SER A 36 39.19 -7.83 32.75
CA SER A 36 39.50 -8.66 33.92
C SER A 36 38.30 -8.99 34.81
N GLU A 37 37.15 -8.31 34.68
CA GLU A 37 36.00 -8.43 35.60
C GLU A 37 34.67 -8.74 34.90
N ASP A 38 34.53 -8.45 33.60
CA ASP A 38 33.26 -8.66 32.91
C ASP A 38 33.00 -10.12 32.52
N LEU A 39 31.73 -10.50 32.53
CA LEU A 39 31.30 -11.84 32.13
C LEU A 39 31.47 -12.10 30.62
N PHE A 40 31.77 -13.36 30.28
CA PHE A 40 31.81 -13.80 28.89
C PHE A 40 30.43 -13.65 28.23
N GLN A 41 30.44 -13.27 26.96
CA GLN A 41 29.25 -13.27 26.11
C GLN A 41 28.65 -14.69 26.06
N PRO A 42 27.35 -14.87 26.35
CA PRO A 42 26.70 -16.16 26.24
C PRO A 42 26.80 -16.72 24.82
N LYS A 43 27.00 -18.04 24.71
CA LYS A 43 27.00 -18.74 23.42
C LYS A 43 25.78 -19.66 23.34
N PHE A 44 24.99 -19.54 22.27
CA PHE A 44 23.87 -20.43 22.01
C PHE A 44 24.35 -21.85 21.72
N VAL A 45 23.60 -22.84 22.21
CA VAL A 45 23.89 -24.26 21.95
C VAL A 45 23.44 -24.65 20.53
N LEU A 46 22.30 -24.11 20.09
CA LEU A 46 21.74 -24.36 18.77
C LEU A 46 22.14 -23.25 17.79
N ALA A 47 22.29 -23.61 16.51
CA ALA A 47 22.54 -22.65 15.44
C ALA A 47 21.36 -21.69 15.22
N ALA A 48 20.14 -22.14 15.51
CA ALA A 48 18.92 -21.34 15.52
C ALA A 48 18.02 -21.76 16.69
N PRO A 49 17.18 -20.87 17.23
CA PRO A 49 16.21 -21.23 18.27
C PRO A 49 15.24 -22.33 17.78
N LEU A 50 14.78 -23.17 18.70
CA LEU A 50 13.75 -24.15 18.39
C LEU A 50 12.39 -23.46 18.38
N VAL A 51 11.73 -23.47 17.23
CA VAL A 51 10.38 -22.91 17.06
C VAL A 51 9.38 -24.06 16.94
N LYS A 52 8.25 -23.95 17.63
CA LYS A 52 7.09 -24.82 17.44
C LYS A 52 5.83 -24.01 17.64
N SER A 53 4.96 -23.95 16.65
CA SER A 53 3.77 -23.09 16.67
C SER A 53 4.16 -21.63 16.97
N ASN A 54 3.50 -21.01 17.93
CA ASN A 54 3.83 -19.69 18.47
C ASN A 54 4.66 -19.75 19.76
N SER A 55 5.60 -20.69 19.84
CA SER A 55 6.50 -20.85 20.99
C SER A 55 7.95 -20.93 20.52
N ILE A 56 8.87 -20.37 21.30
CA ILE A 56 10.31 -20.39 21.02
C ILE A 56 11.04 -20.93 22.25
N ALA A 57 11.97 -21.86 22.04
CA ALA A 57 12.92 -22.31 23.07
C ALA A 57 14.34 -21.89 22.71
N LEU A 58 15.04 -21.27 23.67
CA LEU A 58 16.46 -20.95 23.58
C LEU A 58 17.24 -21.69 24.66
N VAL A 59 18.44 -22.14 24.30
CA VAL A 59 19.39 -22.79 25.20
C VAL A 59 20.79 -22.22 24.92
N TRP A 60 21.53 -21.91 25.97
CA TRP A 60 22.91 -21.41 25.90
C TRP A 60 23.82 -22.16 26.87
N TYR A 61 25.13 -22.01 26.68
CA TYR A 61 26.10 -22.53 27.63
C TYR A 61 26.14 -21.67 28.89
N LYS A 62 26.28 -22.31 30.05
CA LYS A 62 26.50 -21.61 31.32
C LYS A 62 27.73 -20.71 31.22
N VAL A 63 27.55 -19.46 31.59
CA VAL A 63 28.62 -18.48 31.80
C VAL A 63 29.00 -18.54 33.29
N ASN A 64 30.28 -18.77 33.58
CA ASN A 64 30.78 -18.78 34.96
C ASN A 64 30.53 -17.42 35.61
N ASP A 65 30.21 -17.42 36.90
CA ASP A 65 29.97 -16.22 37.72
C ASP A 65 28.78 -15.34 37.28
N ALA A 66 27.98 -15.81 36.31
CA ALA A 66 26.68 -15.22 36.00
C ALA A 66 25.68 -15.49 37.14
N ASP A 67 25.07 -14.42 37.64
CA ASP A 67 24.00 -14.47 38.64
C ASP A 67 22.65 -14.78 37.98
N THR A 68 22.36 -14.12 36.86
CA THR A 68 21.17 -14.36 36.02
C THR A 68 21.49 -14.14 34.54
N TYR A 69 20.50 -14.35 33.68
CA TYR A 69 20.52 -14.00 32.27
C TYR A 69 19.32 -13.13 31.92
N THR A 70 19.52 -12.10 31.09
CA THR A 70 18.45 -11.33 30.48
C THR A 70 18.25 -11.77 29.04
N VAL A 71 17.02 -12.16 28.68
CA VAL A 71 16.62 -12.45 27.30
C VAL A 71 15.54 -11.48 26.88
N GLU A 72 15.71 -10.81 25.75
CA GLU A 72 14.74 -9.87 25.19
C GLU A 72 14.32 -10.28 23.78
N LEU A 73 13.03 -10.20 23.51
CA LEU A 73 12.45 -10.35 22.18
C LEU A 73 12.08 -8.96 21.65
N HIS A 74 12.53 -8.66 20.44
CA HIS A 74 12.21 -7.42 19.74
C HIS A 74 11.51 -7.71 18.42
N THR A 75 10.63 -6.82 17.98
CA THR A 75 9.97 -6.93 16.66
C THR A 75 10.71 -6.18 15.55
N ASP A 76 11.87 -5.61 15.86
CA ASP A 76 12.76 -4.97 14.89
C ASP A 76 14.22 -5.37 15.10
N ASN A 77 15.02 -5.30 14.04
CA ASN A 77 16.43 -5.69 14.04
C ASN A 77 17.37 -4.65 14.69
N TYR A 78 16.86 -3.49 15.10
CA TYR A 78 17.61 -2.47 15.82
C TYR A 78 17.42 -2.55 17.34
N TYR A 79 16.62 -3.53 17.82
CA TYR A 79 16.34 -3.77 19.24
C TYR A 79 15.75 -2.55 19.96
N LYS A 80 14.82 -1.84 19.28
CA LYS A 80 14.13 -0.67 19.84
C LYS A 80 12.69 -0.97 20.30
N SER A 81 12.07 -1.98 19.72
CA SER A 81 10.69 -2.38 19.94
C SER A 81 10.66 -3.64 20.80
N LEU A 82 10.90 -3.44 22.10
CA LEU A 82 10.86 -4.53 23.06
C LEU A 82 9.44 -5.09 23.14
N TYR A 83 9.30 -6.37 22.80
CA TYR A 83 8.05 -7.11 22.95
C TYR A 83 7.96 -7.71 24.36
N LYS A 84 9.02 -8.39 24.82
CA LYS A 84 9.06 -9.03 26.13
C LYS A 84 10.49 -9.25 26.61
N GLU A 85 10.68 -9.17 27.92
CA GLU A 85 11.94 -9.46 28.61
C GLU A 85 11.75 -10.61 29.61
N TYR A 86 12.79 -11.41 29.77
CA TYR A 86 12.89 -12.49 30.74
C TYR A 86 14.19 -12.34 31.53
N THR A 87 14.11 -12.51 32.84
CA THR A 87 15.28 -12.70 33.70
C THR A 87 15.24 -14.10 34.27
N VAL A 88 16.25 -14.92 33.98
CA VAL A 88 16.30 -16.34 34.37
C VAL A 88 17.64 -16.71 34.98
N THR A 89 17.67 -17.69 35.87
CA THR A 89 18.91 -18.29 36.41
C THR A 89 19.36 -19.50 35.60
N GLU A 90 18.41 -20.17 34.96
CA GLU A 90 18.65 -21.34 34.12
C GLU A 90 19.31 -20.96 32.79
N THR A 91 19.96 -21.92 32.14
CA THR A 91 20.61 -21.72 30.83
C THR A 91 19.67 -21.99 29.65
N GLN A 92 18.37 -21.88 29.90
CA GLN A 92 17.32 -22.04 28.89
C GLN A 92 16.13 -21.16 29.21
N VAL A 93 15.38 -20.79 28.18
CA VAL A 93 14.08 -20.12 28.33
C VAL A 93 13.09 -20.67 27.32
N PHE A 94 11.87 -20.91 27.78
CA PHE A 94 10.72 -21.24 26.94
C PHE A 94 9.78 -20.04 26.90
N MET A 95 9.62 -19.46 25.71
CA MET A 95 8.79 -18.29 25.47
C MET A 95 7.55 -18.79 24.75
N ASP A 96 6.47 -18.96 25.51
CA ASP A 96 5.20 -19.47 25.02
C ASP A 96 4.15 -18.37 24.86
N ASP A 97 3.11 -18.70 24.07
CA ASP A 97 1.93 -17.87 23.83
C ASP A 97 2.30 -16.46 23.39
N ILE A 98 3.09 -16.38 22.31
CA ILE A 98 3.48 -15.14 21.63
C ILE A 98 2.80 -15.05 20.24
N PRO A 99 2.87 -13.94 19.51
CA PRO A 99 2.24 -13.82 18.19
C PRO A 99 2.71 -14.87 17.16
N TYR A 100 1.77 -15.41 16.39
CA TYR A 100 2.04 -16.24 15.20
C TYR A 100 2.66 -15.42 14.06
N LYS A 101 3.34 -16.10 13.11
CA LYS A 101 3.94 -15.52 11.89
C LYS A 101 4.71 -14.23 12.17
N THR A 102 5.41 -14.16 13.29
CA THR A 102 6.07 -12.96 13.78
C THR A 102 7.57 -13.21 13.87
N GLN A 103 8.34 -12.36 13.20
CA GLN A 103 9.80 -12.36 13.29
C GLN A 103 10.21 -11.67 14.58
N PHE A 104 10.91 -12.40 15.44
CA PHE A 104 11.55 -11.87 16.63
C PHE A 104 13.06 -11.78 16.42
N TYR A 105 13.63 -10.66 16.85
CA TYR A 105 15.06 -10.42 17.00
C TYR A 105 15.38 -10.53 18.49
N ILE A 106 16.20 -11.52 18.84
CA ILE A 106 16.38 -11.95 20.22
C ILE A 106 17.80 -11.60 20.66
N ARG A 107 17.93 -10.96 21.83
CA ARG A 107 19.22 -10.70 22.46
C ARG A 107 19.30 -11.32 23.85
N LEU A 108 20.45 -11.88 24.19
CA LEU A 108 20.75 -12.56 25.45
C LEU A 108 22.00 -11.97 26.10
N ARG A 109 21.96 -11.70 27.40
CA ARG A 109 23.11 -11.23 28.20
C ARG A 109 23.23 -12.03 29.49
N ALA A 110 24.45 -12.33 29.93
CA ALA A 110 24.72 -12.78 31.29
C ALA A 110 24.85 -11.58 32.23
N ASN A 111 24.14 -11.63 33.34
CA ASN A 111 24.17 -10.58 34.35
C ASN A 111 25.07 -11.01 35.50
N HIS A 112 25.99 -10.12 35.86
CA HIS A 112 26.83 -10.26 37.03
C HIS A 112 26.11 -9.65 38.25
N ARG A 113 26.53 -10.03 39.46
CA ARG A 113 26.00 -9.44 40.69
C ARG A 113 26.26 -7.93 40.77
N ASP A 114 27.38 -7.49 40.24
CA ASP A 114 27.67 -6.08 39.96
C ASP A 114 27.26 -5.75 38.52
N PRO A 115 26.23 -4.89 38.31
CA PRO A 115 25.74 -4.55 36.98
C PRO A 115 26.79 -3.91 36.06
N GLY A 116 27.87 -3.35 36.61
CA GLY A 116 28.99 -2.82 35.84
C GLY A 116 29.76 -3.88 35.04
N HIS A 117 29.59 -5.16 35.40
CA HIS A 117 30.36 -6.30 34.85
C HIS A 117 29.50 -7.29 34.06
N ASN A 118 28.33 -6.87 33.61
CA ASN A 118 27.49 -7.68 32.74
C ASN A 118 28.19 -8.02 31.42
N SER A 119 27.85 -9.16 30.82
CA SER A 119 28.43 -9.55 29.54
C SER A 119 27.99 -8.61 28.40
N GLN A 120 28.65 -8.77 27.25
CA GLN A 120 28.08 -8.32 25.98
C GLN A 120 26.79 -9.09 25.64
N TRP A 121 25.94 -8.49 24.80
CA TRP A 121 24.76 -9.15 24.24
C TRP A 121 25.14 -10.15 23.15
N ALA A 122 24.58 -11.36 23.22
CA ALA A 122 24.54 -12.34 22.13
C ALA A 122 23.22 -12.20 21.36
N TYR A 123 23.23 -12.50 20.06
CA TYR A 123 22.10 -12.23 19.17
C TYR A 123 21.66 -13.47 18.39
N THR A 124 20.36 -13.61 18.22
CA THR A 124 19.75 -14.62 17.33
C THR A 124 18.38 -14.12 16.86
N SER A 125 17.68 -14.89 16.04
CA SER A 125 16.35 -14.53 15.56
C SER A 125 15.51 -15.78 15.29
N ALA A 126 14.19 -15.63 15.37
CA ALA A 126 13.24 -16.71 15.11
C ALA A 126 11.95 -16.17 14.51
N LEU A 127 11.40 -16.87 13.52
CA LEU A 127 10.07 -16.62 12.97
C LEU A 127 9.12 -17.67 13.53
N THR A 128 8.08 -17.26 14.25
CA THR A 128 7.02 -18.18 14.70
C THR A 128 6.24 -18.73 13.50
N GLU A 129 5.68 -19.94 13.65
CA GLU A 129 4.93 -20.59 12.57
C GLU A 129 3.62 -19.85 12.25
N GLU A 130 2.99 -20.19 11.13
CA GLU A 130 1.64 -19.69 10.83
C GLU A 130 0.64 -20.21 11.86
N ARG A 131 -0.39 -19.40 12.13
CA ARG A 131 -1.51 -19.83 12.97
C ARG A 131 -2.18 -21.04 12.31
N PRO A 132 -2.44 -22.14 13.05
CA PRO A 132 -3.25 -23.23 12.55
C PRO A 132 -4.59 -22.74 12.00
N VAL A 133 -5.15 -23.46 11.02
CA VAL A 133 -6.46 -23.15 10.45
C VAL A 133 -7.51 -23.09 11.57
N TYR A 134 -8.32 -22.03 11.57
CA TYR A 134 -9.38 -21.79 12.54
C TYR A 134 -10.69 -21.44 11.82
N ALA A 135 -11.81 -21.49 12.54
CA ALA A 135 -13.11 -21.22 11.95
C ALA A 135 -13.32 -19.72 11.65
N HIS A 136 -13.89 -19.39 10.50
CA HIS A 136 -14.27 -18.03 10.11
C HIS A 136 -15.79 -17.87 10.31
N ILE A 137 -16.20 -17.57 11.54
CA ILE A 137 -17.61 -17.52 11.93
C ILE A 137 -18.15 -16.10 12.11
N LEU A 138 -17.30 -15.10 12.30
CA LEU A 138 -17.72 -13.71 12.35
C LEU A 138 -18.13 -13.29 10.94
N LYS A 139 -19.36 -12.79 10.80
CA LYS A 139 -19.88 -12.36 9.50
C LYS A 139 -19.46 -10.92 9.22
N PRO A 140 -19.31 -10.52 7.95
CA PRO A 140 -19.14 -9.12 7.59
C PRO A 140 -20.22 -8.25 8.24
N VAL A 141 -19.82 -7.06 8.69
CA VAL A 141 -20.76 -6.08 9.26
C VAL A 141 -21.47 -5.39 8.09
N GLU A 142 -22.78 -5.57 8.00
CA GLU A 142 -23.59 -4.97 6.94
C GLU A 142 -23.85 -3.48 7.23
N LYS A 143 -23.91 -2.65 6.18
CA LYS A 143 -24.13 -1.20 6.34
C LYS A 143 -25.44 -0.87 7.07
N VAL A 144 -26.47 -1.71 6.91
CA VAL A 144 -27.78 -1.55 7.57
C VAL A 144 -27.70 -1.75 9.09
N ASP A 145 -26.68 -2.46 9.57
CA ASP A 145 -26.47 -2.77 10.98
C ASP A 145 -25.66 -1.70 11.73
N ILE A 146 -25.28 -0.61 11.05
CA ILE A 146 -24.41 0.43 11.58
C ILE A 146 -25.21 1.74 11.77
N THR A 147 -25.09 2.33 12.94
CA THR A 147 -25.58 3.69 13.23
C THR A 147 -24.41 4.60 13.62
N GLU A 148 -24.68 5.85 14.01
CA GLU A 148 -23.62 6.79 14.40
C GLU A 148 -22.89 6.37 15.68
N THR A 149 -23.57 5.65 16.56
CA THR A 149 -23.07 5.32 17.91
C THR A 149 -23.22 3.84 18.27
N GLU A 150 -23.71 3.02 17.33
CA GLU A 150 -24.02 1.62 17.57
C GLU A 150 -23.72 0.74 16.35
N VAL A 151 -23.51 -0.54 16.59
CA VAL A 151 -23.41 -1.58 15.56
C VAL A 151 -24.07 -2.87 16.01
N THR A 152 -24.69 -3.59 15.09
CA THR A 152 -25.11 -4.98 15.30
C THR A 152 -24.11 -5.93 14.64
N VAL A 153 -23.54 -6.83 15.44
CA VAL A 153 -22.51 -7.78 15.01
C VAL A 153 -23.11 -9.18 15.00
N ASN A 154 -22.88 -9.92 13.92
CA ASN A 154 -23.46 -11.24 13.71
C ASN A 154 -22.35 -12.30 13.52
N TRP A 155 -22.54 -13.50 14.07
CA TRP A 155 -21.68 -14.65 13.82
C TRP A 155 -22.51 -15.92 13.57
N THR A 156 -21.89 -16.93 12.99
CA THR A 156 -22.50 -18.26 12.85
C THR A 156 -22.42 -18.98 14.20
N VAL A 157 -23.57 -19.36 14.75
CA VAL A 157 -23.64 -20.18 15.97
C VAL A 157 -23.23 -21.61 15.63
N ASP A 158 -22.13 -22.07 16.22
CA ASP A 158 -21.60 -23.42 16.05
C ASP A 158 -21.13 -23.95 17.41
N SER A 159 -21.67 -25.09 17.83
CA SER A 159 -21.31 -25.73 19.10
C SER A 159 -19.84 -26.14 19.18
N SER A 160 -19.20 -26.40 18.03
CA SER A 160 -17.78 -26.73 17.93
C SER A 160 -16.88 -25.50 18.05
N ASN A 161 -17.45 -24.31 17.82
CA ASN A 161 -16.75 -23.04 17.83
C ASN A 161 -17.53 -22.03 18.70
N PRO A 162 -17.59 -22.25 20.03
CA PRO A 162 -18.40 -21.42 20.91
C PRO A 162 -17.85 -20.00 21.00
N VAL A 163 -18.74 -19.01 21.02
CA VAL A 163 -18.39 -17.61 21.27
C VAL A 163 -18.90 -17.21 22.65
N ASP A 164 -18.05 -16.56 23.45
CA ASP A 164 -18.41 -16.11 24.79
C ASP A 164 -18.11 -14.62 25.06
N SER A 165 -17.36 -13.97 24.17
CA SER A 165 -16.93 -12.59 24.34
C SER A 165 -16.80 -11.89 23.00
N ILE A 166 -16.89 -10.56 23.03
CA ILE A 166 -16.74 -9.69 21.88
C ILE A 166 -15.84 -8.51 22.24
N SER A 167 -15.09 -8.01 21.27
CA SER A 167 -14.34 -6.75 21.36
C SER A 167 -14.57 -5.90 20.12
N VAL A 168 -14.67 -4.59 20.33
CA VAL A 168 -14.75 -3.55 19.32
C VAL A 168 -13.69 -2.51 19.66
N VAL A 169 -12.65 -2.42 18.85
CA VAL A 169 -11.45 -1.61 19.12
C VAL A 169 -11.33 -0.55 18.03
N PRO A 170 -11.19 0.74 18.36
CA PRO A 170 -10.93 1.76 17.36
C PRO A 170 -9.65 1.44 16.58
N ALA A 171 -9.75 1.42 15.25
CA ALA A 171 -8.66 1.02 14.38
C ALA A 171 -7.52 2.05 14.33
N GLN A 172 -7.82 3.32 14.64
CA GLN A 172 -6.91 4.45 14.38
C GLN A 172 -6.59 5.32 15.58
N SER A 173 -7.25 5.13 16.73
CA SER A 173 -7.01 5.94 17.93
C SER A 173 -6.96 5.07 19.17
N LYS A 174 -5.88 5.21 19.96
CA LYS A 174 -5.77 4.57 21.28
C LYS A 174 -6.46 5.38 22.38
N GLU A 175 -6.87 6.60 22.09
CA GLU A 175 -7.54 7.49 23.05
C GLU A 175 -9.03 7.18 23.14
N ILE A 176 -9.63 6.70 22.03
CA ILE A 176 -11.00 6.21 22.03
C ILE A 176 -10.99 4.86 22.77
N PRO A 177 -11.83 4.67 23.81
CA PRO A 177 -11.88 3.41 24.55
C PRO A 177 -12.30 2.23 23.68
N ALA A 178 -11.62 1.10 23.86
CA ALA A 178 -12.08 -0.17 23.32
C ALA A 178 -13.28 -0.68 24.13
N ILE A 179 -14.25 -1.27 23.45
CA ILE A 179 -15.41 -1.92 24.08
C ILE A 179 -15.15 -3.42 24.06
N GLY A 180 -14.91 -4.02 25.23
CA GLY A 180 -14.74 -5.46 25.38
C GLY A 180 -15.62 -5.98 26.50
N ARG A 181 -16.44 -7.01 26.23
CA ARG A 181 -17.30 -7.61 27.25
C ARG A 181 -17.62 -9.08 26.98
N LYS A 182 -18.07 -9.75 28.06
CA LYS A 182 -18.78 -11.02 27.96
C LYS A 182 -20.12 -10.84 27.25
N LEU A 183 -20.49 -11.83 26.46
CA LEU A 183 -21.80 -11.91 25.83
C LEU A 183 -22.82 -12.46 26.83
N THR A 184 -24.06 -12.02 26.70
CA THR A 184 -25.19 -12.59 27.45
C THR A 184 -25.60 -13.94 26.86
N ALA A 185 -26.32 -14.76 27.62
CA ALA A 185 -26.83 -16.05 27.13
C ALA A 185 -27.73 -15.89 25.89
N ALA A 186 -28.51 -14.80 25.82
CA ALA A 186 -29.36 -14.50 24.67
C ALA A 186 -28.53 -14.22 23.42
N GLU A 187 -27.51 -13.35 23.53
CA GLU A 187 -26.60 -13.02 22.42
C GLU A 187 -25.84 -14.25 21.91
N ILE A 188 -25.35 -15.10 22.82
CA ILE A 188 -24.68 -16.36 22.47
C ILE A 188 -25.63 -17.26 21.69
N SER A 189 -26.89 -17.38 22.13
CA SER A 189 -27.88 -18.25 21.49
C SER A 189 -28.37 -17.74 20.13
N SER A 190 -28.44 -16.42 19.95
CA SER A 190 -28.89 -15.79 18.69
C SER A 190 -27.76 -15.63 17.68
N GLY A 191 -26.50 -15.64 18.13
CA GLY A 191 -25.35 -15.34 17.27
C GLY A 191 -25.24 -13.86 16.92
N GLN A 192 -25.76 -12.98 17.79
CA GLN A 192 -25.84 -11.55 17.52
C GLN A 192 -25.62 -10.74 18.80
N ALA A 193 -24.91 -9.62 18.69
CA ALA A 193 -24.74 -8.65 19.76
C ALA A 193 -24.89 -7.21 19.25
N LYS A 194 -25.64 -6.38 19.98
CA LYS A 194 -25.67 -4.94 19.78
C LYS A 194 -24.58 -4.30 20.64
N ILE A 195 -23.75 -3.46 20.02
CA ILE A 195 -22.69 -2.70 20.68
C ILE A 195 -23.03 -1.23 20.57
N GLU A 196 -23.03 -0.53 21.70
CA GLU A 196 -23.38 0.88 21.82
C GLU A 196 -22.18 1.68 22.34
N GLY A 197 -22.23 3.01 22.26
CA GLY A 197 -21.16 3.89 22.74
C GLY A 197 -20.00 4.06 21.77
N LEU A 198 -20.25 3.88 20.47
CA LEU A 198 -19.27 4.18 19.43
C LEU A 198 -19.18 5.69 19.20
N GLU A 199 -17.98 6.16 18.85
CA GLU A 199 -17.75 7.51 18.36
C GLU A 199 -18.15 7.61 16.89
N LYS A 200 -18.66 8.76 16.46
CA LYS A 200 -19.14 8.97 15.09
C LYS A 200 -17.99 8.91 14.07
N SER A 201 -18.29 8.51 12.84
CA SER A 201 -17.34 8.48 11.71
C SER A 201 -16.03 7.71 11.99
N THR A 202 -16.03 6.80 12.96
CA THR A 202 -14.82 6.18 13.51
C THR A 202 -14.69 4.74 13.01
N ALA A 203 -13.49 4.38 12.55
CA ALA A 203 -13.19 3.02 12.11
C ALA A 203 -12.93 2.10 13.31
N TYR A 204 -13.50 0.91 13.28
CA TYR A 204 -13.41 -0.09 14.33
C TYR A 204 -13.03 -1.46 13.76
N ASN A 205 -12.25 -2.20 14.53
CA ASN A 205 -11.96 -3.62 14.37
C ASN A 205 -12.84 -4.38 15.36
N VAL A 206 -13.62 -5.36 14.89
CA VAL A 206 -14.45 -6.22 15.72
C VAL A 206 -13.96 -7.67 15.69
N ASN A 207 -13.89 -8.28 16.87
CA ASN A 207 -13.52 -9.67 17.04
C ASN A 207 -14.49 -10.36 17.99
N VAL A 208 -14.76 -11.63 17.73
CA VAL A 208 -15.44 -12.54 18.66
C VAL A 208 -14.48 -13.62 19.15
N TYR A 209 -14.69 -14.11 20.37
CA TYR A 209 -13.72 -14.95 21.07
C TYR A 209 -14.34 -16.20 21.69
N ASP A 210 -13.55 -17.26 21.72
CA ASP A 210 -13.67 -18.35 22.69
C ASP A 210 -12.62 -18.15 23.80
N THR A 211 -12.99 -17.51 24.90
CA THR A 211 -12.01 -17.27 25.97
C THR A 211 -11.65 -18.49 26.81
N LYS A 212 -12.32 -19.63 26.59
CA LYS A 212 -12.00 -20.90 27.27
C LYS A 212 -10.74 -21.55 26.71
N LYS A 213 -10.31 -21.16 25.49
CA LYS A 213 -9.04 -21.62 24.92
C LYS A 213 -7.87 -21.16 25.80
N PRO A 214 -6.88 -22.03 26.06
CA PRO A 214 -5.80 -21.72 27.00
C PRO A 214 -4.85 -20.62 26.50
N ARG A 215 -4.55 -20.61 25.19
CA ARG A 215 -3.61 -19.67 24.56
C ARG A 215 -4.31 -18.41 24.08
N VAL A 216 -3.77 -17.25 24.42
CA VAL A 216 -4.32 -15.92 24.08
C VAL A 216 -4.52 -15.76 22.58
N TYR A 217 -3.54 -16.19 21.78
CA TYR A 217 -3.59 -16.03 20.33
C TYR A 217 -4.51 -17.04 19.62
N ASP A 218 -5.06 -18.01 20.35
CA ASP A 218 -6.03 -18.98 19.83
C ASP A 218 -7.49 -18.58 20.09
N LYS A 219 -7.72 -17.65 21.03
CA LYS A 219 -9.05 -17.16 21.45
C LYS A 219 -9.83 -16.43 20.34
N PRO A 220 -9.25 -15.48 19.59
CA PRO A 220 -10.02 -14.74 18.58
C PRO A 220 -10.34 -15.61 17.36
N TYR A 221 -11.52 -15.43 16.79
CA TYR A 221 -11.85 -15.95 15.44
C TYR A 221 -11.31 -15.00 14.36
N ASN A 222 -12.00 -14.84 13.23
CA ASN A 222 -11.67 -13.82 12.24
C ASN A 222 -12.04 -12.42 12.77
N GLN A 223 -11.32 -11.41 12.28
CA GLN A 223 -11.61 -10.01 12.53
C GLN A 223 -12.41 -9.44 11.36
N GLU A 224 -13.42 -8.63 11.66
CA GLU A 224 -14.10 -7.79 10.68
C GLU A 224 -13.87 -6.32 11.02
N ASN A 225 -13.99 -5.45 10.01
CA ASN A 225 -13.77 -4.01 10.17
C ASN A 225 -15.02 -3.27 9.71
N PHE A 226 -15.38 -2.19 10.39
CA PHE A 226 -16.48 -1.32 9.99
C PHE A 226 -16.19 0.13 10.40
N ARG A 227 -16.99 1.08 9.91
CA ARG A 227 -16.95 2.48 10.35
C ARG A 227 -18.33 2.87 10.84
N SER A 228 -18.43 3.40 12.06
CA SER A 228 -19.70 3.98 12.56
C SER A 228 -20.16 5.09 11.63
N ALA A 229 -21.48 5.27 11.53
CA ALA A 229 -22.02 6.36 10.73
C ALA A 229 -21.58 7.72 11.32
N GLY A 230 -21.69 8.75 10.51
CA GLY A 230 -21.54 10.12 10.93
C GLY A 230 -22.70 10.96 10.39
N PRO A 231 -22.64 12.29 10.56
CA PRO A 231 -23.55 13.17 9.84
C PRO A 231 -23.51 12.86 8.34
N SER A 232 -24.62 13.13 7.63
CA SER A 232 -24.64 12.90 6.19
C SER A 232 -23.52 13.69 5.49
N PRO A 233 -22.85 13.11 4.47
CA PRO A 233 -21.81 13.80 3.73
C PRO A 233 -22.29 15.15 3.21
N GLY A 234 -21.60 16.21 3.63
CA GLY A 234 -21.81 17.56 3.13
C GLY A 234 -20.96 17.86 1.90
N GLN A 235 -21.23 19.00 1.29
CA GLN A 235 -20.37 19.61 0.29
C GLN A 235 -19.61 20.79 0.93
N ILE A 236 -18.30 20.80 0.77
CA ILE A 236 -17.43 21.94 1.11
C ILE A 236 -17.01 22.58 -0.22
N LEU A 237 -17.32 23.86 -0.38
CA LEU A 237 -16.85 24.64 -1.52
C LEU A 237 -15.39 25.03 -1.27
N VAL A 238 -14.54 24.83 -2.27
CA VAL A 238 -13.12 25.19 -2.26
C VAL A 238 -12.87 26.13 -3.44
N MET A 239 -12.70 27.40 -3.12
CA MET A 239 -12.56 28.49 -4.06
C MET A 239 -11.09 28.77 -4.38
N LYS A 240 -10.86 29.53 -5.45
CA LYS A 240 -9.52 29.98 -5.80
C LYS A 240 -8.90 30.77 -4.65
N GLY A 241 -7.73 30.30 -4.19
CA GLY A 241 -6.99 30.90 -3.08
C GLY A 241 -7.14 30.16 -1.76
N ASP A 242 -8.10 29.24 -1.65
CA ASP A 242 -8.24 28.36 -0.49
C ASP A 242 -7.07 27.36 -0.42
N ASP A 243 -6.68 27.02 0.81
CA ASP A 243 -5.67 26.01 1.07
C ASP A 243 -6.30 24.61 1.14
N LEU A 244 -6.42 23.98 -0.03
CA LEU A 244 -6.94 22.61 -0.15
C LEU A 244 -6.10 21.60 0.65
N ASP A 245 -4.78 21.79 0.75
CA ASP A 245 -3.90 20.86 1.50
C ASP A 245 -4.24 20.89 2.99
N ALA A 246 -4.28 22.08 3.58
CA ALA A 246 -4.61 22.27 4.99
C ALA A 246 -6.02 21.74 5.31
N LEU A 247 -6.99 22.04 4.44
CA LEU A 247 -8.38 21.59 4.58
C LEU A 247 -8.49 20.05 4.60
N LEU A 248 -7.89 19.37 3.62
CA LEU A 248 -7.95 17.91 3.54
C LEU A 248 -7.26 17.25 4.73
N ARG A 249 -6.13 17.81 5.20
CA ARG A 249 -5.38 17.30 6.36
C ARG A 249 -6.15 17.46 7.66
N ALA A 250 -6.71 18.64 7.92
CA ALA A 250 -7.52 18.89 9.10
C ALA A 250 -8.71 17.93 9.17
N ASN A 251 -9.37 17.72 8.04
CA ASN A 251 -10.59 16.91 7.97
C ASN A 251 -10.34 15.39 8.00
N ASN A 252 -9.10 14.93 7.77
CA ASN A 252 -8.75 13.51 7.61
C ASN A 252 -9.10 12.65 8.84
N THR A 253 -9.10 13.24 10.04
CA THR A 253 -9.40 12.56 11.31
C THR A 253 -10.50 13.24 12.12
N ASP A 254 -11.04 14.37 11.66
CA ASP A 254 -12.08 15.12 12.38
C ASP A 254 -13.41 14.34 12.44
N PRO A 255 -13.90 13.93 13.62
CA PRO A 255 -15.16 13.18 13.72
C PRO A 255 -16.39 13.95 13.26
N ALA A 256 -16.33 15.30 13.22
CA ALA A 256 -17.39 16.15 12.72
C ALA A 256 -17.50 16.15 11.18
N ILE A 257 -16.43 15.73 10.48
CA ILE A 257 -16.40 15.63 9.02
C ILE A 257 -16.58 14.16 8.61
N PRO A 258 -17.74 13.78 8.06
CA PRO A 258 -18.02 12.39 7.74
C PRO A 258 -17.18 11.89 6.55
N GLU A 259 -16.93 10.58 6.53
CA GLU A 259 -16.38 9.93 5.35
C GLU A 259 -17.32 10.14 4.14
N GLY A 260 -16.73 10.37 2.96
CA GLY A 260 -17.48 10.66 1.73
C GLY A 260 -17.81 12.14 1.53
N THR A 261 -17.37 13.03 2.43
CA THR A 261 -17.47 14.49 2.23
C THR A 261 -16.96 14.90 0.86
N VAL A 262 -17.72 15.76 0.18
CA VAL A 262 -17.43 16.24 -1.16
C VAL A 262 -16.75 17.60 -1.08
N TYR A 263 -15.54 17.71 -1.64
CA TYR A 263 -14.84 18.97 -1.84
C TYR A 263 -15.05 19.42 -3.29
N PHE A 264 -15.88 20.44 -3.47
CA PHE A 264 -16.19 21.01 -4.78
C PHE A 264 -15.19 22.11 -5.11
N LEU A 265 -14.36 21.88 -6.13
CA LEU A 265 -13.28 22.77 -6.53
C LEU A 265 -13.77 23.72 -7.62
N GLU A 266 -13.63 25.02 -7.40
CA GLU A 266 -13.98 26.05 -8.38
C GLU A 266 -13.23 25.83 -9.71
N ALA A 267 -13.96 25.92 -10.84
CA ALA A 267 -13.39 25.80 -12.20
C ALA A 267 -12.24 26.81 -12.43
N GLY A 268 -11.20 26.38 -13.16
CA GLY A 268 -10.03 27.20 -13.46
C GLY A 268 -9.07 27.42 -12.30
N SER A 269 -9.34 26.84 -11.12
CA SER A 269 -8.47 26.94 -9.95
C SER A 269 -7.22 26.06 -10.09
N LEU A 270 -6.13 26.50 -9.45
CA LEU A 270 -4.91 25.72 -9.26
C LEU A 270 -4.67 25.54 -7.76
N PHE A 271 -4.63 24.30 -7.32
CA PHE A 271 -4.29 23.92 -5.95
C PHE A 271 -2.96 23.18 -5.91
N LYS A 272 -2.30 23.26 -4.77
CA LYS A 272 -1.13 22.43 -4.47
C LYS A 272 -1.45 21.59 -3.25
N ILE A 273 -1.11 20.31 -3.31
CA ILE A 273 -1.24 19.41 -2.18
C ILE A 273 0.07 18.67 -1.94
N THR A 274 0.36 18.41 -0.69
CA THR A 274 1.28 17.37 -0.27
C THR A 274 0.41 16.20 0.18
N PRO A 275 0.27 15.14 -0.62
CA PRO A 275 -0.53 13.98 -0.24
C PRO A 275 -0.13 13.41 1.13
N PHE A 276 -1.09 12.79 1.82
CA PHE A 276 -0.92 12.26 3.18
C PHE A 276 -1.49 10.84 3.32
N THR A 277 -1.37 10.26 4.52
CA THR A 277 -1.97 8.96 4.84
C THR A 277 -3.46 9.14 5.16
N ILE A 278 -4.31 8.66 4.25
CA ILE A 278 -5.76 8.81 4.31
C ILE A 278 -6.35 7.88 5.36
N SER A 279 -7.15 8.45 6.26
CA SER A 279 -7.86 7.78 7.34
C SER A 279 -9.36 7.64 7.11
N LYS A 280 -9.92 8.52 6.26
CA LYS A 280 -11.33 8.55 5.83
C LYS A 280 -11.42 8.85 4.33
N GLY A 281 -12.29 8.14 3.64
CA GLY A 281 -12.62 8.40 2.24
C GLY A 281 -13.24 9.79 2.02
N PHE A 282 -13.07 10.33 0.82
CA PHE A 282 -13.62 11.62 0.40
C PHE A 282 -13.78 11.67 -1.12
N LYS A 283 -14.47 12.71 -1.60
CA LYS A 283 -14.60 13.01 -3.02
C LYS A 283 -14.02 14.39 -3.34
N LEU A 284 -13.14 14.47 -4.32
CA LEU A 284 -12.78 15.75 -4.96
C LEU A 284 -13.54 15.85 -6.28
N THR A 285 -14.27 16.94 -6.50
CA THR A 285 -15.02 17.16 -7.74
C THR A 285 -14.74 18.56 -8.27
N GLY A 286 -14.27 18.65 -9.52
CA GLY A 286 -13.99 19.92 -10.17
C GLY A 286 -15.21 20.50 -10.88
N GLY A 287 -15.43 21.80 -10.73
CA GLY A 287 -16.48 22.53 -11.46
C GLY A 287 -16.34 22.37 -12.97
N THR A 288 -17.49 22.22 -13.65
CA THR A 288 -17.56 22.00 -15.11
C THR A 288 -17.82 23.30 -15.90
N GLN A 289 -18.08 24.40 -15.20
CA GLN A 289 -18.35 25.73 -15.80
C GLN A 289 -17.03 26.50 -15.98
N GLY A 290 -16.19 26.04 -16.91
CA GLY A 290 -14.90 26.66 -17.23
C GLY A 290 -13.78 25.66 -17.42
N GLU A 291 -12.54 26.15 -17.33
CA GLU A 291 -11.34 25.30 -17.37
C GLU A 291 -11.34 24.28 -16.22
N ARG A 292 -10.82 23.08 -16.49
CA ARG A 292 -10.74 22.03 -15.47
C ARG A 292 -9.84 22.47 -14.31
N PRO A 293 -10.25 22.32 -13.04
CA PRO A 293 -9.36 22.56 -11.90
C PRO A 293 -8.10 21.69 -11.97
N GLN A 294 -6.99 22.26 -11.52
CA GLN A 294 -5.68 21.61 -11.54
C GLN A 294 -5.17 21.41 -10.12
N ILE A 295 -4.58 20.24 -9.85
CA ILE A 295 -3.94 19.92 -8.59
C ILE A 295 -2.50 19.49 -8.87
N GLU A 296 -1.55 20.30 -8.40
CA GLU A 296 -0.14 19.91 -8.31
C GLU A 296 0.08 19.05 -7.07
N MET A 297 0.64 17.86 -7.24
CA MET A 297 0.94 16.94 -6.15
C MET A 297 2.43 16.92 -5.85
N ASN A 298 2.80 17.18 -4.60
CA ASN A 298 4.17 17.07 -4.08
C ASN A 298 4.35 15.78 -3.26
N GLY A 299 3.96 14.64 -3.81
CA GLY A 299 4.04 13.35 -3.12
C GLY A 299 3.00 12.36 -3.64
N ASN A 300 2.76 11.30 -2.87
CA ASN A 300 1.80 10.25 -3.19
C ASN A 300 0.85 10.01 -2.01
N TRP A 301 -0.38 9.62 -2.30
CA TRP A 301 -1.32 9.17 -1.28
C TRP A 301 -0.88 7.83 -0.68
N ASN A 302 -1.28 7.59 0.56
CA ASN A 302 -1.20 6.30 1.28
C ASN A 302 -2.50 6.12 2.08
N ILE A 303 -2.77 4.93 2.63
CA ILE A 303 -3.91 4.67 3.52
C ILE A 303 -3.42 4.20 4.88
N THR A 304 -4.09 4.64 5.94
CA THR A 304 -3.76 4.29 7.32
C THR A 304 -3.87 2.78 7.52
N GLU A 305 -2.85 2.16 8.13
CA GLU A 305 -2.83 0.71 8.35
C GLU A 305 -4.05 0.23 9.14
N GLY A 306 -4.64 -0.89 8.73
CA GLY A 306 -5.84 -1.47 9.33
C GLY A 306 -7.14 -0.74 9.00
N SER A 307 -7.11 0.32 8.18
CA SER A 307 -8.32 1.10 7.90
C SER A 307 -9.23 0.44 6.87
N PHE A 308 -10.52 0.67 7.07
CA PHE A 308 -11.55 0.48 6.05
C PHE A 308 -12.02 1.85 5.56
N LEU A 309 -11.95 2.08 4.24
CA LEU A 309 -12.55 3.26 3.60
C LEU A 309 -13.76 2.83 2.76
N SER A 310 -14.86 3.56 2.89
CA SER A 310 -16.05 3.31 2.07
C SER A 310 -15.79 3.63 0.60
N SER A 311 -15.23 4.81 0.32
CA SER A 311 -14.96 5.26 -1.04
C SER A 311 -13.88 6.35 -1.15
N LEU A 312 -13.10 6.34 -2.24
CA LEU A 312 -12.27 7.47 -2.67
C LEU A 312 -12.62 7.85 -4.10
N ALA A 313 -12.99 9.11 -4.34
CA ALA A 313 -13.50 9.54 -5.65
C ALA A 313 -12.85 10.84 -6.14
N PHE A 314 -12.53 10.89 -7.43
CA PHE A 314 -11.96 12.06 -8.08
C PHE A 314 -12.64 12.32 -9.41
N GLU A 315 -13.21 13.51 -9.58
CA GLU A 315 -14.02 13.83 -10.77
C GLU A 315 -13.63 15.17 -11.38
N ASN A 316 -13.45 15.19 -12.70
CA ASN A 316 -13.20 16.41 -13.48
C ASN A 316 -12.02 17.24 -12.95
N ILE A 317 -10.87 16.61 -12.69
CA ILE A 317 -9.66 17.27 -12.19
C ILE A 317 -8.45 16.87 -13.03
N ARG A 318 -7.56 17.83 -13.28
CA ARG A 318 -6.22 17.54 -13.80
C ARG A 318 -5.24 17.43 -12.66
N PHE A 319 -4.63 16.26 -12.49
CA PHE A 319 -3.54 16.04 -11.55
C PHE A 319 -2.20 16.05 -12.28
N TYR A 320 -1.20 16.68 -11.69
CA TYR A 320 0.15 16.63 -12.21
C TYR A 320 1.21 16.70 -11.11
N GLN A 321 2.44 16.32 -11.47
CA GLN A 321 3.60 16.40 -10.58
C GLN A 321 4.74 17.17 -11.25
N THR A 322 5.48 17.96 -10.48
CA THR A 322 6.75 18.58 -10.89
C THR A 322 7.95 17.89 -10.26
N ILE A 323 7.70 16.96 -9.33
CA ILE A 323 8.71 16.12 -8.68
C ILE A 323 9.12 14.93 -9.56
N ASP A 324 10.40 14.56 -9.48
CA ASP A 324 10.99 13.60 -10.43
C ASP A 324 10.60 12.13 -10.17
N ALA A 325 10.42 11.73 -8.91
CA ALA A 325 10.34 10.33 -8.52
C ALA A 325 9.14 10.00 -7.61
N SER A 326 7.92 10.09 -8.14
CA SER A 326 6.72 9.83 -7.33
C SER A 326 5.58 9.14 -8.11
N TYR A 327 4.47 8.92 -7.40
CA TYR A 327 3.26 8.22 -7.82
C TYR A 327 2.04 9.07 -7.47
N PHE A 328 0.87 8.74 -8.01
CA PHE A 328 -0.39 9.25 -7.47
C PHE A 328 -0.70 8.57 -6.12
N PHE A 329 -0.52 7.25 -6.07
CA PHE A 329 -0.74 6.42 -4.89
C PHE A 329 0.40 5.41 -4.72
N ASN A 330 0.96 5.31 -3.51
CA ASN A 330 2.02 4.34 -3.21
C ASN A 330 1.94 3.89 -1.75
N SER A 331 1.31 2.72 -1.53
CA SER A 331 0.96 2.25 -0.19
C SER A 331 1.72 1.01 0.24
N GLY A 332 2.29 1.06 1.46
CA GLY A 332 3.00 -0.05 2.12
C GLY A 332 2.26 -0.73 3.27
N THR A 333 1.08 -0.25 3.61
CA THR A 333 0.28 -0.70 4.78
C THR A 333 -0.83 -1.68 4.37
N ALA A 334 -1.44 -2.36 5.34
CA ALA A 334 -2.64 -3.18 5.10
C ALA A 334 -3.91 -2.31 5.23
N TRP A 335 -4.91 -2.50 4.36
CA TRP A 335 -6.18 -1.74 4.38
C TRP A 335 -7.22 -2.35 3.44
N THR A 336 -8.46 -1.91 3.56
CA THR A 336 -9.55 -2.25 2.62
C THR A 336 -10.25 -0.98 2.14
N VAL A 337 -10.60 -0.93 0.86
CA VAL A 337 -11.45 0.12 0.28
C VAL A 337 -12.63 -0.50 -0.45
N GLY A 338 -13.84 -0.02 -0.18
CA GLY A 338 -15.04 -0.45 -0.89
C GLY A 338 -14.99 -0.04 -2.37
N GLU A 339 -14.88 1.26 -2.64
CA GLU A 339 -14.87 1.81 -4.00
C GLU A 339 -13.77 2.84 -4.21
N ILE A 340 -13.12 2.79 -5.37
CA ILE A 340 -12.22 3.83 -5.87
C ILE A 340 -12.73 4.24 -7.23
N SER A 341 -13.00 5.53 -7.43
CA SER A 341 -13.53 6.03 -8.70
C SER A 341 -12.78 7.24 -9.24
N PHE A 342 -12.55 7.23 -10.54
CA PHE A 342 -12.01 8.35 -11.30
C PHE A 342 -12.90 8.63 -12.50
N TYR A 343 -13.40 9.85 -12.62
CA TYR A 343 -14.25 10.25 -13.74
C TYR A 343 -13.76 11.54 -14.39
N ASN A 344 -13.55 11.54 -15.70
CA ASN A 344 -13.15 12.73 -16.46
C ASN A 344 -11.87 13.41 -15.92
N CYS A 345 -10.92 12.62 -15.43
CA CYS A 345 -9.65 13.13 -14.89
C CYS A 345 -8.51 13.07 -15.92
N VAL A 346 -7.53 13.97 -15.76
CA VAL A 346 -6.30 13.97 -16.56
C VAL A 346 -5.10 13.84 -15.63
N PHE A 347 -4.17 12.95 -15.97
CA PHE A 347 -2.96 12.70 -15.20
C PHE A 347 -1.74 12.99 -16.06
N ASN A 348 -0.92 13.93 -15.60
CA ASN A 348 0.33 14.30 -16.27
C ASN A 348 1.53 14.13 -15.35
N HIS A 349 2.68 13.82 -15.93
CA HIS A 349 4.01 13.98 -15.33
C HIS A 349 4.29 13.08 -14.11
N PHE A 350 3.49 12.02 -13.91
CA PHE A 350 3.78 10.96 -12.94
C PHE A 350 4.87 10.04 -13.50
N LYS A 351 6.13 10.26 -13.14
CA LYS A 351 7.25 9.62 -13.84
C LYS A 351 7.59 8.19 -13.39
N ARG A 352 7.23 7.80 -12.16
CA ARG A 352 7.65 6.51 -11.59
C ARG A 352 6.57 5.43 -11.60
N GLY A 353 5.30 5.82 -11.66
CA GLY A 353 4.12 4.95 -11.72
C GLY A 353 2.87 5.75 -11.34
N PHE A 354 1.69 5.17 -11.41
CA PHE A 354 0.45 5.85 -10.98
C PHE A 354 -0.08 5.28 -9.65
N TRP A 355 -0.49 4.01 -9.65
CA TRP A 355 -1.06 3.32 -8.52
C TRP A 355 -0.18 2.14 -8.12
N ARG A 356 0.49 2.22 -6.97
CA ARG A 356 1.43 1.21 -6.50
C ARG A 356 1.07 0.67 -5.12
N HIS A 357 1.03 -0.66 -5.00
CA HIS A 357 1.05 -1.36 -3.73
C HIS A 357 2.45 -1.93 -3.46
N GLN A 358 2.87 -1.88 -2.21
CA GLN A 358 4.12 -2.44 -1.68
C GLN A 358 3.90 -2.96 -0.24
N GLY A 359 4.97 -3.46 0.40
CA GLY A 359 4.90 -4.08 1.72
C GLY A 359 4.46 -5.54 1.60
N GLY A 360 5.44 -6.44 1.48
CA GLY A 360 5.19 -7.87 1.28
C GLY A 360 4.33 -8.46 2.41
N GLY A 361 3.28 -9.20 2.03
CA GLY A 361 2.35 -9.83 2.98
C GLY A 361 1.33 -8.88 3.63
N LYS A 362 1.37 -7.58 3.33
CA LYS A 362 0.38 -6.61 3.83
C LYS A 362 -0.87 -6.66 2.96
N TYR A 363 -1.92 -7.28 3.50
CA TYR A 363 -3.20 -7.46 2.82
C TYR A 363 -3.82 -6.13 2.42
N LYS A 364 -4.15 -5.98 1.14
CA LYS A 364 -4.86 -4.80 0.61
C LYS A 364 -6.03 -5.26 -0.23
N GLU A 365 -7.21 -4.74 0.05
CA GLU A 365 -8.40 -5.09 -0.71
C GLU A 365 -9.06 -3.86 -1.35
N ILE A 366 -9.47 -4.02 -2.61
CA ILE A 366 -10.31 -3.06 -3.32
C ILE A 366 -11.54 -3.81 -3.82
N GLY A 367 -12.74 -3.37 -3.39
CA GLY A 367 -14.00 -3.90 -3.89
C GLY A 367 -14.21 -3.56 -5.36
N ASN A 368 -14.32 -2.27 -5.69
CA ASN A 368 -14.45 -1.79 -7.06
C ASN A 368 -13.45 -0.68 -7.36
N PHE A 369 -12.68 -0.84 -8.43
CA PHE A 369 -11.86 0.22 -9.01
C PHE A 369 -12.48 0.62 -10.35
N ASP A 370 -13.09 1.80 -10.43
CA ASP A 370 -13.67 2.35 -11.66
C ASP A 370 -12.86 3.54 -12.16
N MET A 371 -12.51 3.53 -13.44
CA MET A 371 -11.86 4.66 -14.08
C MET A 371 -12.46 4.89 -15.45
N SER A 372 -13.17 6.01 -15.57
CA SER A 372 -13.97 6.33 -16.73
C SER A 372 -13.63 7.71 -17.28
N TYR A 373 -13.53 7.84 -18.60
CA TYR A 373 -13.20 9.11 -19.26
C TYR A 373 -11.87 9.74 -18.79
N CYS A 374 -10.88 8.92 -18.44
CA CYS A 374 -9.61 9.42 -17.91
C CYS A 374 -8.48 9.41 -18.96
N THR A 375 -7.53 10.33 -18.84
CA THR A 375 -6.38 10.42 -19.74
C THR A 375 -5.08 10.42 -18.97
N PHE A 376 -4.19 9.49 -19.30
CA PHE A 376 -2.79 9.48 -18.88
C PHE A 376 -1.95 9.96 -20.04
N ASP A 377 -1.22 11.03 -19.82
CA ASP A 377 -0.50 11.70 -20.89
C ASP A 377 0.79 12.31 -20.37
N GLU A 378 1.90 12.12 -21.09
CA GLU A 378 3.21 12.55 -20.63
C GLU A 378 3.51 12.05 -19.21
N VAL A 379 3.33 10.75 -18.99
CA VAL A 379 3.72 10.06 -17.75
C VAL A 379 5.04 9.30 -17.98
N GLY A 380 5.52 8.54 -17.00
CA GLY A 380 6.77 7.78 -17.17
C GLY A 380 8.01 8.66 -17.35
N GLY A 381 9.09 8.09 -17.90
CA GLY A 381 10.33 8.82 -18.18
C GLY A 381 11.33 8.89 -17.01
N HIS A 382 11.14 8.10 -15.95
CA HIS A 382 12.11 7.94 -14.85
C HIS A 382 12.94 6.65 -14.99
N THR A 383 14.07 6.55 -14.29
CA THR A 383 14.85 5.31 -14.19
C THR A 383 14.17 4.27 -13.28
N GLY A 384 14.07 3.02 -13.71
CA GLY A 384 13.32 1.99 -12.96
C GLY A 384 11.83 2.34 -12.77
N PRO A 385 11.12 2.71 -13.84
CA PRO A 385 9.68 2.97 -13.75
C PRO A 385 8.96 1.68 -13.36
N TYR A 386 7.87 1.83 -12.62
CA TYR A 386 6.90 0.78 -12.40
C TYR A 386 5.83 0.85 -13.51
N GLY A 387 4.80 0.00 -13.45
CA GLY A 387 3.63 0.11 -14.30
C GLY A 387 2.68 1.22 -13.84
N THR A 388 1.60 1.40 -14.60
CA THR A 388 0.49 2.32 -14.28
C THR A 388 -0.22 1.84 -13.02
N PHE A 389 -0.67 0.59 -13.02
CA PHE A 389 -1.24 -0.09 -11.86
C PHE A 389 -0.35 -1.27 -11.49
N VAL A 390 0.28 -1.23 -10.32
CA VAL A 390 1.18 -2.29 -9.82
C VAL A 390 0.76 -2.75 -8.44
N PHE A 391 0.40 -4.01 -8.34
CA PHE A 391 -0.04 -4.68 -7.12
C PHE A 391 1.09 -5.59 -6.61
N GLY A 392 2.01 -4.98 -5.87
CA GLY A 392 3.31 -5.56 -5.47
C GLY A 392 3.41 -6.02 -4.02
N SER A 393 2.32 -6.43 -3.37
CA SER A 393 2.30 -6.84 -1.95
C SER A 393 2.67 -8.31 -1.71
N ALA A 394 3.44 -8.93 -2.61
CA ALA A 394 3.88 -10.34 -2.54
C ALA A 394 2.70 -11.32 -2.37
N GLY A 395 1.68 -11.17 -3.21
CA GLY A 395 0.51 -12.04 -3.26
C GLY A 395 -0.67 -11.66 -2.37
N ALA A 396 -0.54 -10.59 -1.58
CA ALA A 396 -1.55 -10.14 -0.61
C ALA A 396 -2.52 -9.07 -1.15
N ASP A 397 -2.47 -8.73 -2.44
CA ASP A 397 -3.40 -7.77 -3.04
C ASP A 397 -4.65 -8.49 -3.57
N ASN A 398 -5.82 -7.99 -3.20
CA ASN A 398 -7.12 -8.53 -3.55
C ASN A 398 -8.02 -7.43 -4.14
N VAL A 399 -7.88 -7.20 -5.44
CA VAL A 399 -8.78 -6.34 -6.21
C VAL A 399 -9.89 -7.21 -6.79
N LYS A 400 -11.12 -7.05 -6.32
CA LYS A 400 -12.24 -7.87 -6.80
C LYS A 400 -12.61 -7.48 -8.23
N LYS A 401 -12.69 -6.19 -8.50
CA LYS A 401 -13.10 -5.65 -9.80
C LYS A 401 -12.30 -4.39 -10.16
N ALA A 402 -11.82 -4.33 -11.40
CA ALA A 402 -11.23 -3.14 -11.99
C ALA A 402 -11.78 -2.90 -13.40
N ILE A 403 -12.37 -1.73 -13.62
CA ILE A 403 -12.96 -1.33 -14.90
C ILE A 403 -12.31 -0.05 -15.38
N PHE A 404 -11.84 -0.08 -16.62
CA PHE A 404 -11.35 1.08 -17.35
C PHE A 404 -12.29 1.28 -18.55
N SER A 405 -12.92 2.45 -18.64
CA SER A 405 -13.86 2.77 -19.70
C SER A 405 -13.61 4.14 -20.34
N ASN A 406 -13.58 4.23 -21.67
CA ASN A 406 -13.31 5.51 -22.37
C ASN A 406 -12.01 6.18 -21.89
N CYS A 407 -10.94 5.41 -21.72
CA CYS A 407 -9.67 5.91 -21.21
C CYS A 407 -8.60 5.97 -22.30
N THR A 408 -7.72 6.95 -22.18
CA THR A 408 -6.56 7.12 -23.05
C THR A 408 -5.27 6.96 -22.25
N PHE A 409 -4.37 6.11 -22.73
CA PHE A 409 -3.02 5.95 -22.20
C PHE A 409 -2.02 6.33 -23.28
N MET A 410 -1.29 7.43 -23.09
CA MET A 410 -0.40 7.93 -24.12
C MET A 410 0.90 8.55 -23.62
N ARG A 411 1.93 8.49 -24.47
CA ARG A 411 3.20 9.21 -24.33
C ARG A 411 3.88 9.02 -22.98
N ASP A 412 4.17 7.78 -22.58
CA ASP A 412 4.74 7.46 -21.25
C ASP A 412 6.27 7.63 -21.15
N TYR A 413 6.84 8.64 -21.80
CA TYR A 413 8.27 8.93 -21.84
C TYR A 413 8.57 10.40 -21.48
N TYR A 414 7.84 10.96 -20.51
CA TYR A 414 7.95 12.39 -20.17
C TYR A 414 9.39 12.85 -19.93
N GLN A 415 9.78 13.93 -20.62
CA GLN A 415 11.11 14.55 -20.59
C GLN A 415 12.29 13.61 -20.89
N THR A 416 12.07 12.54 -21.66
CA THR A 416 13.16 11.68 -22.09
C THR A 416 12.91 11.10 -23.48
N THR A 417 13.99 10.84 -24.21
CA THR A 417 13.97 10.08 -25.46
C THR A 417 14.35 8.62 -25.27
N ASP A 418 14.78 8.25 -24.05
CA ASP A 418 15.14 6.87 -23.70
C ASP A 418 13.88 6.05 -23.46
N LYS A 419 13.44 5.33 -24.50
CA LYS A 419 12.22 4.51 -24.45
C LYS A 419 12.27 3.34 -23.45
N ASN A 420 13.40 3.08 -22.80
CA ASN A 420 13.46 2.10 -21.72
C ASN A 420 12.88 2.62 -20.39
N ARG A 421 12.58 3.93 -20.32
CA ARG A 421 12.01 4.63 -19.17
C ARG A 421 10.49 4.74 -19.23
N ASN A 422 9.87 4.13 -20.24
CA ASN A 422 8.43 3.95 -20.34
C ASN A 422 7.92 3.05 -19.20
N PHE A 423 6.64 3.17 -18.85
CA PHE A 423 6.04 2.32 -17.84
C PHE A 423 6.15 0.85 -18.25
N LYS A 424 6.38 -0.01 -17.24
CA LYS A 424 6.60 -1.44 -17.48
C LYS A 424 5.34 -2.17 -17.90
N ASN A 425 4.20 -1.78 -17.34
CA ASN A 425 2.91 -2.40 -17.59
C ASN A 425 1.80 -1.37 -17.51
N LEU A 426 0.69 -1.64 -18.19
CA LEU A 426 -0.56 -0.96 -17.91
C LEU A 426 -1.15 -1.50 -16.59
N PHE A 427 -1.21 -2.82 -16.44
CA PHE A 427 -1.72 -3.49 -15.24
C PHE A 427 -0.85 -4.69 -14.87
N ASP A 428 -0.19 -4.61 -13.72
CA ASP A 428 0.64 -5.66 -13.16
C ASP A 428 0.06 -6.13 -11.82
N TYR A 429 -0.53 -7.33 -11.86
CA TYR A 429 -1.07 -8.06 -10.72
C TYR A 429 -0.16 -9.24 -10.34
N GLY A 430 1.12 -9.12 -10.67
CA GLY A 430 2.09 -10.19 -10.86
C GLY A 430 2.07 -11.35 -9.87
N THR A 431 1.98 -11.10 -8.56
CA THR A 431 2.04 -12.18 -7.55
C THR A 431 0.72 -12.43 -6.83
N SER A 432 -0.30 -11.62 -7.11
CA SER A 432 -1.60 -11.66 -6.45
C SER A 432 -2.31 -12.98 -6.71
N LYS A 433 -2.72 -13.66 -5.64
CA LYS A 433 -3.36 -14.98 -5.72
C LYS A 433 -4.88 -14.92 -5.82
N TYR A 434 -5.46 -13.74 -5.61
CA TYR A 434 -6.89 -13.54 -5.58
C TYR A 434 -7.43 -13.32 -7.00
N PRO A 435 -8.49 -14.02 -7.43
CA PRO A 435 -9.10 -13.78 -8.74
C PRO A 435 -9.59 -12.32 -8.87
N ILE A 436 -9.47 -11.76 -10.08
CA ILE A 436 -9.92 -10.40 -10.42
C ILE A 436 -10.86 -10.40 -11.62
N HIS A 437 -11.85 -9.51 -11.62
CA HIS A 437 -12.61 -9.14 -12.81
C HIS A 437 -12.05 -7.84 -13.40
N LEU A 438 -11.24 -7.95 -14.46
CA LEU A 438 -10.55 -6.84 -15.11
C LEU A 438 -11.17 -6.53 -16.48
N THR A 439 -11.66 -5.31 -16.66
CA THR A 439 -12.30 -4.85 -17.90
C THR A 439 -11.59 -3.64 -18.48
N TYR A 440 -11.26 -3.72 -19.76
CA TYR A 440 -10.87 -2.61 -20.62
C TYR A 440 -11.91 -2.46 -21.72
N GLN A 441 -12.65 -1.36 -21.70
CA GLN A 441 -13.66 -1.06 -22.69
C GLN A 441 -13.43 0.33 -23.27
N ASN A 442 -13.46 0.47 -24.61
CA ASN A 442 -13.29 1.77 -25.26
C ASN A 442 -11.98 2.45 -24.85
N ILE A 443 -10.85 1.82 -25.15
CA ILE A 443 -9.52 2.26 -24.70
C ILE A 443 -8.67 2.65 -25.90
N THR A 444 -8.03 3.81 -25.85
CA THR A 444 -7.00 4.21 -26.82
C THR A 444 -5.62 4.16 -26.17
N ILE A 445 -4.70 3.43 -26.77
CA ILE A 445 -3.31 3.30 -26.31
C ILE A 445 -2.37 3.83 -27.39
N TYR A 446 -1.56 4.84 -27.12
CA TYR A 446 -0.67 5.47 -28.10
C TYR A 446 0.75 5.73 -27.56
N ASP A 447 1.79 5.24 -28.25
CA ASP A 447 3.21 5.33 -27.83
C ASP A 447 3.40 5.13 -26.31
N TYR A 448 2.89 3.98 -25.85
CA TYR A 448 2.76 3.59 -24.46
C TYR A 448 3.38 2.21 -24.21
N ALA A 449 4.11 2.04 -23.11
CA ALA A 449 4.73 0.78 -22.72
C ALA A 449 5.66 0.19 -23.80
N TYR A 450 6.50 1.03 -24.42
CA TYR A 450 7.39 0.67 -25.53
C TYR A 450 8.20 -0.61 -25.25
N ASN A 451 8.06 -1.62 -26.12
CA ASN A 451 8.70 -2.93 -25.98
C ASN A 451 8.47 -3.61 -24.59
N ARG A 452 7.36 -3.27 -23.91
CA ARG A 452 6.92 -3.87 -22.64
C ARG A 452 5.54 -4.52 -22.78
N SER A 453 5.08 -5.17 -21.72
CA SER A 453 3.78 -5.87 -21.74
C SER A 453 2.67 -4.99 -21.17
N LEU A 454 1.44 -5.04 -21.68
CA LEU A 454 0.34 -4.26 -21.08
C LEU A 454 -0.20 -4.91 -19.80
N ILE A 455 -0.56 -6.19 -19.85
CA ILE A 455 -1.26 -6.90 -18.78
C ILE A 455 -0.43 -8.09 -18.28
N ASN A 456 -0.30 -8.20 -16.95
CA ASN A 456 0.38 -9.32 -16.28
C ASN A 456 -0.41 -9.78 -15.06
N ILE A 457 -1.12 -10.91 -15.15
CA ILE A 457 -1.95 -11.48 -14.07
C ILE A 457 -1.70 -13.00 -13.89
N PRO A 458 -0.45 -13.48 -13.71
CA PRO A 458 -0.10 -14.90 -13.82
C PRO A 458 -0.58 -15.78 -12.65
N GLU A 459 -0.67 -15.24 -11.44
CA GLU A 459 -0.97 -16.04 -10.23
C GLU A 459 -2.47 -16.01 -9.83
N ALA A 460 -3.25 -15.12 -10.44
CA ALA A 460 -4.67 -14.92 -10.13
C ALA A 460 -5.55 -15.94 -10.89
N VAL A 461 -5.49 -17.20 -10.50
CA VAL A 461 -6.25 -18.32 -11.10
C VAL A 461 -7.76 -18.02 -11.07
N GLY A 462 -8.46 -18.31 -12.18
CA GLY A 462 -9.92 -18.10 -12.27
C GLY A 462 -10.36 -16.64 -12.46
N SER A 463 -9.46 -15.77 -12.93
CA SER A 463 -9.77 -14.37 -13.21
C SER A 463 -10.65 -14.21 -14.46
N THR A 464 -11.21 -13.02 -14.65
CA THR A 464 -11.86 -12.61 -15.90
C THR A 464 -11.11 -11.41 -16.48
N LEU A 465 -10.76 -11.49 -17.76
CA LEU A 465 -10.21 -10.38 -18.53
C LEU A 465 -11.13 -10.07 -19.72
N ILE A 466 -11.64 -8.84 -19.76
CA ILE A 466 -12.45 -8.34 -20.87
C ILE A 466 -11.67 -7.23 -21.57
N PHE A 467 -11.51 -7.34 -22.89
CA PHE A 467 -10.82 -6.38 -23.73
C PHE A 467 -11.71 -6.10 -24.95
N LYS A 468 -12.47 -5.00 -24.88
CA LYS A 468 -13.51 -4.66 -25.85
C LYS A 468 -13.32 -3.25 -26.40
N ASN A 469 -13.49 -3.07 -27.70
CA ASN A 469 -13.37 -1.77 -28.36
C ASN A 469 -12.01 -1.10 -28.06
N VAL A 470 -10.91 -1.85 -28.03
CA VAL A 470 -9.59 -1.29 -27.76
C VAL A 470 -8.86 -0.96 -29.06
N LEU A 471 -8.34 0.26 -29.15
CA LEU A 471 -7.44 0.73 -30.20
C LEU A 471 -6.01 0.75 -29.67
N LEU A 472 -5.19 -0.19 -30.13
CA LEU A 472 -3.77 -0.28 -29.80
C LEU A 472 -2.91 0.33 -30.92
N ALA A 473 -2.47 1.56 -30.69
CA ALA A 473 -1.65 2.35 -31.58
C ALA A 473 -0.24 2.58 -30.98
N SER A 474 0.39 1.50 -30.50
CA SER A 474 1.64 1.58 -29.75
C SER A 474 2.60 0.44 -30.10
N ALA A 475 3.90 0.74 -30.09
CA ALA A 475 4.99 -0.22 -30.18
C ALA A 475 5.26 -0.96 -28.85
N CYS A 476 4.20 -1.35 -28.12
CA CYS A 476 4.35 -2.21 -26.95
C CYS A 476 4.85 -3.60 -27.38
N GLY A 477 5.55 -4.29 -26.49
CA GLY A 477 6.09 -5.62 -26.73
C GLY A 477 5.02 -6.69 -26.81
N LYS A 478 4.19 -6.85 -25.76
CA LYS A 478 3.08 -7.83 -25.73
C LYS A 478 1.84 -7.21 -25.12
N VAL A 479 0.64 -7.54 -25.60
CA VAL A 479 -0.57 -7.12 -24.86
C VAL A 479 -0.67 -7.92 -23.56
N ILE A 480 -0.68 -9.25 -23.64
CA ILE A 480 -0.78 -10.13 -22.48
C ILE A 480 0.58 -10.79 -22.23
N GLN A 481 1.20 -10.48 -21.10
CA GLN A 481 2.42 -11.15 -20.66
C GLN A 481 2.12 -12.56 -20.18
N ALA A 482 1.15 -12.67 -19.27
CA ALA A 482 0.71 -13.91 -18.67
C ALA A 482 -0.67 -13.73 -18.04
N ILE A 483 -1.41 -14.83 -17.99
CA ILE A 483 -2.72 -14.92 -17.34
C ILE A 483 -2.83 -16.21 -16.54
N GLY A 484 -3.42 -16.13 -15.35
CA GLY A 484 -3.61 -17.27 -14.48
C GLY A 484 -4.46 -18.35 -15.12
N ALA A 485 -4.20 -19.60 -14.73
CA ALA A 485 -4.95 -20.76 -15.21
C ALA A 485 -6.46 -20.59 -14.98
N ASN A 486 -7.27 -21.26 -15.80
CA ASN A 486 -8.74 -21.24 -15.73
C ASN A 486 -9.38 -19.84 -15.79
N SER A 487 -8.63 -18.83 -16.26
CA SER A 487 -9.18 -17.50 -16.45
C SER A 487 -10.00 -17.42 -17.74
N THR A 488 -11.10 -16.66 -17.68
CA THR A 488 -11.93 -16.37 -18.85
C THR A 488 -11.40 -15.11 -19.54
N THR A 489 -11.21 -15.17 -20.86
CA THR A 489 -10.84 -14.00 -21.67
C THR A 489 -11.94 -13.70 -22.69
N ILE A 490 -12.33 -12.44 -22.82
CA ILE A 490 -13.31 -11.96 -23.79
C ILE A 490 -12.64 -10.84 -24.60
N TYR A 491 -12.58 -11.04 -25.91
CA TYR A 491 -12.03 -10.07 -26.86
C TYR A 491 -13.11 -9.70 -27.87
N GLU A 492 -13.33 -8.41 -28.09
CA GLU A 492 -14.36 -7.95 -29.02
C GLU A 492 -13.98 -6.62 -29.66
N ASN A 493 -14.04 -6.53 -31.00
CA ASN A 493 -13.94 -5.28 -31.74
C ASN A 493 -12.64 -4.48 -31.43
N ASN A 494 -11.52 -5.18 -31.31
CA ASN A 494 -10.21 -4.59 -31.04
C ASN A 494 -9.46 -4.32 -32.35
N TYR A 495 -8.65 -3.26 -32.37
CA TYR A 495 -7.89 -2.86 -33.55
C TYR A 495 -6.45 -2.50 -33.21
N THR A 496 -5.54 -2.74 -34.14
CA THR A 496 -4.13 -2.32 -34.03
C THR A 496 -3.71 -1.49 -35.23
N THR A 497 -2.86 -0.49 -35.01
CA THR A 497 -2.11 0.15 -36.10
C THR A 497 -0.87 -0.70 -36.44
N THR A 498 -0.13 -0.30 -37.47
CA THR A 498 1.14 -0.95 -37.85
C THR A 498 2.25 -0.75 -36.82
N ASP A 499 2.07 0.14 -35.83
CA ASP A 499 3.02 0.37 -34.74
C ASP A 499 3.14 -0.83 -33.79
N TYR A 500 2.07 -1.64 -33.66
CA TYR A 500 2.14 -2.87 -32.88
C TYR A 500 2.66 -4.03 -33.74
N LEU A 501 3.95 -4.33 -33.60
CA LEU A 501 4.69 -5.23 -34.50
C LEU A 501 4.31 -6.71 -34.38
N LEU A 502 3.60 -7.13 -33.33
CA LEU A 502 3.23 -8.55 -33.13
C LEU A 502 1.88 -8.93 -33.76
N GLY A 503 1.16 -7.97 -34.35
CA GLY A 503 -0.13 -8.21 -34.99
C GLY A 503 -1.30 -8.41 -34.01
N ALA A 504 -2.53 -8.33 -34.52
CA ALA A 504 -3.72 -8.21 -33.67
C ALA A 504 -4.23 -9.55 -33.07
N ALA A 505 -3.64 -10.68 -33.47
CA ALA A 505 -4.12 -12.01 -33.10
C ALA A 505 -4.24 -12.24 -31.58
N SER A 506 -3.29 -11.71 -30.79
CA SER A 506 -3.26 -11.86 -29.33
C SER A 506 -4.46 -11.27 -28.59
N ILE A 507 -5.20 -10.36 -29.24
CA ILE A 507 -6.40 -9.72 -28.71
C ILE A 507 -7.62 -9.94 -29.62
N GLN A 508 -7.55 -10.97 -30.48
CA GLN A 508 -8.55 -11.30 -31.51
C GLN A 508 -9.02 -10.05 -32.28
N GLY A 509 -8.07 -9.15 -32.57
CA GLY A 509 -8.34 -7.87 -33.18
C GLY A 509 -8.17 -7.86 -34.70
N THR A 510 -8.42 -6.70 -35.30
CA THR A 510 -8.22 -6.40 -36.72
C THR A 510 -7.06 -5.44 -36.90
N GLU A 511 -6.13 -5.76 -37.81
CA GLU A 511 -5.04 -4.85 -38.18
C GLU A 511 -5.56 -3.79 -39.16
N LEU A 512 -5.32 -2.52 -38.87
CA LEU A 512 -5.79 -1.41 -39.72
C LEU A 512 -4.94 -1.22 -40.99
N GLY A 513 -3.70 -1.72 -41.00
CA GLY A 513 -2.76 -1.53 -42.10
C GLY A 513 -2.21 -0.11 -42.26
N ILE A 514 -2.49 0.80 -41.32
CA ILE A 514 -1.97 2.18 -41.29
C ILE A 514 -1.24 2.45 -39.97
N SER A 515 -0.34 3.44 -39.98
CA SER A 515 0.37 3.89 -38.78
C SER A 515 -0.51 4.75 -37.87
N ALA A 516 -0.14 4.87 -36.59
CA ALA A 516 -0.75 5.79 -35.65
C ALA A 516 -0.64 7.25 -36.14
N GLN A 517 0.49 7.59 -36.78
CA GLN A 517 0.71 8.92 -37.36
C GLN A 517 -0.27 9.23 -38.48
N ASP A 518 -0.66 8.22 -39.27
CA ASP A 518 -1.64 8.38 -40.36
C ASP A 518 -3.09 8.32 -39.87
N LEU A 519 -3.36 7.61 -38.77
CA LEU A 519 -4.68 7.50 -38.16
C LEU A 519 -5.12 8.78 -37.44
N PHE A 520 -4.23 9.37 -36.63
CA PHE A 520 -4.54 10.48 -35.74
C PHE A 520 -4.18 11.85 -36.31
N VAL A 521 -4.91 12.90 -35.91
CA VAL A 521 -4.70 14.29 -36.38
C VAL A 521 -3.32 14.83 -36.00
N ASN A 522 -2.94 14.82 -34.71
CA ASN A 522 -1.64 15.29 -34.26
C ASN A 522 -1.22 14.55 -32.96
N PRO A 523 -0.85 13.26 -33.06
CA PRO A 523 -0.70 12.42 -31.90
C PRO A 523 0.55 12.77 -31.06
N ALA A 524 1.60 13.32 -31.68
CA ALA A 524 2.79 13.81 -30.97
C ALA A 524 2.45 14.96 -29.99
N ALA A 525 1.44 15.77 -30.29
CA ALA A 525 0.93 16.84 -29.42
C ALA A 525 -0.23 16.39 -28.51
N GLY A 526 -0.51 15.08 -28.44
CA GLY A 526 -1.60 14.52 -27.61
C GLY A 526 -2.99 14.64 -28.23
N ASN A 527 -3.11 15.05 -29.49
CA ASN A 527 -4.38 15.11 -30.21
C ASN A 527 -4.59 13.80 -31.00
N LEU A 528 -5.33 12.88 -30.39
CA LEU A 528 -5.64 11.57 -30.99
C LEU A 528 -6.97 11.57 -31.77
N MET A 529 -7.52 12.73 -32.15
CA MET A 529 -8.73 12.77 -32.98
C MET A 529 -8.53 11.93 -34.26
N ILE A 530 -9.52 11.12 -34.62
CA ILE A 530 -9.45 10.26 -35.82
C ILE A 530 -9.64 11.11 -37.08
N LYS A 531 -8.69 11.00 -38.02
CA LYS A 531 -8.71 11.78 -39.28
C LYS A 531 -9.86 11.40 -40.21
N ASN A 532 -10.12 10.10 -40.38
CA ASN A 532 -11.12 9.60 -41.32
C ASN A 532 -12.41 9.20 -40.58
N SER A 533 -13.46 10.01 -40.74
CA SER A 533 -14.80 9.81 -40.16
C SER A 533 -15.49 8.53 -40.65
N ASN A 534 -15.07 7.97 -41.78
CA ASN A 534 -15.61 6.71 -42.33
C ASN A 534 -14.75 5.49 -41.96
N SER A 535 -13.72 5.65 -41.12
CA SER A 535 -12.86 4.53 -40.72
C SER A 535 -13.64 3.48 -39.91
N PRO A 536 -13.16 2.22 -39.88
CA PRO A 536 -13.72 1.20 -38.99
C PRO A 536 -13.69 1.61 -37.51
N ILE A 537 -12.73 2.44 -37.12
CA ILE A 537 -12.63 2.94 -35.73
C ILE A 537 -13.82 3.82 -35.37
N VAL A 538 -14.23 4.73 -36.27
CA VAL A 538 -15.38 5.63 -36.03
C VAL A 538 -16.69 4.87 -36.13
N THR A 539 -16.87 4.07 -37.19
CA THR A 539 -18.11 3.33 -37.44
C THR A 539 -18.41 2.29 -36.36
N ASN A 540 -17.38 1.58 -35.87
CA ASN A 540 -17.53 0.60 -34.80
C ASN A 540 -17.32 1.19 -33.39
N ARG A 541 -17.12 2.51 -33.28
CA ARG A 541 -16.89 3.25 -32.01
C ARG A 541 -15.79 2.63 -31.14
N VAL A 542 -14.65 2.36 -31.75
CA VAL A 542 -13.48 1.73 -31.12
C VAL A 542 -12.59 2.79 -30.46
N GLY A 543 -11.98 2.44 -29.34
CA GLY A 543 -11.12 3.33 -28.57
C GLY A 543 -11.91 4.24 -27.65
N ASP A 544 -11.18 5.17 -27.03
CA ASP A 544 -11.75 6.26 -26.27
C ASP A 544 -12.60 7.15 -27.18
N THR A 545 -13.90 7.19 -26.91
CA THR A 545 -14.88 7.82 -27.79
C THR A 545 -14.74 9.34 -27.88
N ARG A 546 -13.96 9.97 -26.99
CA ARG A 546 -13.65 11.41 -27.04
C ARG A 546 -12.79 11.79 -28.25
N TRP A 547 -12.15 10.82 -28.89
CA TRP A 547 -11.32 11.04 -30.08
C TRP A 547 -12.08 10.82 -31.40
N LEU A 548 -13.36 10.47 -31.34
CA LEU A 548 -14.20 10.32 -32.53
C LEU A 548 -14.69 11.70 -32.99
N PRO A 549 -14.71 11.97 -34.32
CA PRO A 549 -15.07 13.27 -34.88
C PRO A 549 -16.56 13.61 -34.78
#